data_AF-A0AAU5CGD3-F1
#
_entry.id   AF-A0AAU5CGD3-F1
#
_cell.length_a   1.000
_cell.length_b   1.000
_cell.length_c   1.000
_cell.angle_alpha   90.00
_cell.angle_beta   90.00
_cell.angle_gamma   90.00
#
_symmetry.space_group_name_H-M   'P 1'
#
loop_
_entity.id
_entity.type
_entity.pdbx_description
1 polymer ?
#
loop_
_entity_poly.entity_id
_entity_poly.type
_entity_poly.pdbx_seq_one_letter_code
_entity_poly.pdbx_strand_id
1 'polypeptide(L)'
;MGRVTLPRVTLPQSAGADRRPLATTPDLAEHYGVPVKTVRYWHQTQTCVGPLMFRVGKHLRARWDDIDAYDADQAGGRNAA
;
A
#
# COMPACT_ATOMS: atom_id res chain seq x y z
N MET A 1 13.58 -15.65 -43.85
CA MET A 1 14.15 -15.65 -42.48
C MET A 1 13.50 -14.50 -41.71
N GLY A 2 12.44 -14.81 -40.95
CA GLY A 2 11.47 -13.84 -40.43
C GLY A 2 11.98 -13.04 -39.22
N ARG A 3 11.75 -11.73 -39.25
CA ARG A 3 11.94 -10.84 -38.08
C ARG A 3 10.73 -11.01 -37.17
N VAL A 4 10.96 -11.59 -35.98
CA VAL A 4 9.94 -11.72 -34.93
C VAL A 4 9.75 -10.34 -34.30
N THR A 5 8.70 -9.64 -34.72
CA THR A 5 8.24 -8.41 -34.05
C THR A 5 7.58 -8.82 -32.74
N LEU A 6 8.24 -8.57 -31.61
CA LEU A 6 7.63 -8.75 -30.30
C LEU A 6 6.57 -7.66 -30.08
N PRO A 7 5.36 -8.00 -29.60
CA PRO A 7 4.39 -6.99 -29.20
C PRO A 7 4.95 -6.24 -27.98
N ARG A 8 5.05 -4.92 -28.12
CA ARG A 8 5.34 -4.02 -27.01
C ARG A 8 4.23 -4.18 -25.96
N VAL A 9 4.54 -4.91 -24.89
CA VAL A 9 3.70 -4.96 -23.68
C VAL A 9 3.52 -3.52 -23.22
N THR A 10 2.32 -3.00 -23.42
CA THR A 10 1.92 -1.71 -22.86
C THR A 10 1.55 -2.00 -21.42
N LEU A 11 2.51 -1.83 -20.52
CA LEU A 11 2.21 -1.72 -19.10
C LEU A 11 1.14 -0.63 -18.95
N PRO A 12 0.07 -0.85 -18.16
CA PRO A 12 -0.90 0.20 -17.91
C PRO A 12 -0.14 1.40 -17.36
N GLN A 13 -0.12 2.47 -18.16
CA GLN A 13 0.27 3.79 -17.71
C GLN A 13 -0.60 4.07 -16.49
N SER A 14 0.00 4.13 -15.29
CA SER A 14 -0.67 4.65 -14.11
C SER A 14 -1.13 6.06 -14.47
N ALA A 15 -2.42 6.16 -14.84
CA ALA A 15 -3.10 7.40 -15.15
C ALA A 15 -2.75 8.39 -14.04
N GLY A 16 -2.35 9.61 -14.46
CA GLY A 16 -1.70 10.63 -13.65
C GLY A 16 -2.10 10.53 -12.19
N ALA A 17 -1.13 10.13 -11.36
CA ALA A 17 -1.27 10.18 -9.92
C ALA A 17 -1.57 11.63 -9.56
N ASP A 18 -2.85 11.96 -9.42
CA ASP A 18 -3.34 12.94 -8.48
C ASP A 18 -2.45 12.73 -7.25
N ARG A 19 -1.52 13.66 -6.99
CA ARG A 19 -0.45 13.45 -6.01
C ARG A 19 -1.07 13.51 -4.63
N ARG A 20 -1.91 12.53 -4.30
CA ARG A 20 -2.47 12.35 -2.98
C ARG A 20 -1.28 12.21 -2.03
N PRO A 21 -1.25 12.99 -0.95
CA PRO A 21 -0.17 12.92 0.01
C PRO A 21 -0.05 11.48 0.52
N LEU A 22 1.19 10.99 0.62
CA LEU A 22 1.47 9.66 1.16
C LEU A 22 0.95 9.56 2.60
N ALA A 23 0.26 8.47 2.90
CA ALA A 23 -0.27 8.18 4.21
C ALA A 23 0.87 8.20 5.24
N THR A 24 0.64 8.93 6.33
CA THR A 24 1.62 9.03 7.43
C THR A 24 1.23 8.13 8.58
N THR A 25 2.15 7.85 9.50
CA THR A 25 1.81 7.11 10.73
C THR A 25 0.64 7.72 11.53
N PRO A 26 0.57 9.05 11.79
CA PRO A 26 -0.59 9.62 12.48
C PRO A 26 -1.88 9.60 11.65
N ASP A 27 -1.76 9.74 10.33
CA ASP A 27 -2.89 9.71 9.40
C ASP A 27 -3.49 8.30 9.29
N LEU A 28 -2.66 7.25 9.26
CA LEU A 28 -3.11 5.86 9.40
C LEU A 28 -3.72 5.59 10.78
N ALA A 29 -3.17 6.19 11.83
CA ALA A 29 -3.70 6.05 13.19
C ALA A 29 -5.11 6.64 13.30
N GLU A 30 -5.32 7.83 12.71
CA GLU A 30 -6.64 8.47 12.62
C GLU A 30 -7.60 7.66 11.74
N HIS A 31 -7.14 7.21 10.57
CA HIS A 31 -7.94 6.42 9.62
C HIS A 31 -8.48 5.13 10.24
N TYR A 32 -7.63 4.39 10.94
CA TYR A 32 -8.02 3.13 11.60
C TYR A 32 -8.60 3.34 13.01
N GLY A 33 -8.62 4.57 13.54
CA GLY A 33 -9.04 4.85 14.92
C GLY A 33 -8.17 4.20 15.98
N VAL A 34 -6.90 3.91 15.68
CA VAL A 34 -5.96 3.24 16.59
C VAL A 34 -4.85 4.18 17.06
N PRO A 35 -4.21 3.92 18.21
CA PRO A 35 -3.04 4.70 18.62
C PRO A 35 -1.88 4.62 17.60
N VAL A 36 -1.13 5.71 17.43
CA VAL A 36 0.09 5.75 16.58
C VAL A 36 1.11 4.67 16.95
N LYS A 37 1.17 4.31 18.24
CA LYS A 37 2.03 3.22 18.74
C LYS A 37 1.64 1.87 18.13
N THR A 38 0.36 1.62 17.92
CA THR A 38 -0.17 0.42 17.27
C THR A 38 0.25 0.35 15.81
N VAL A 39 0.17 1.46 15.08
CA VAL A 39 0.64 1.52 13.69
C VAL A 39 2.15 1.25 13.59
N ARG A 40 2.94 1.77 14.54
CA ARG A 40 4.38 1.45 14.62
C ARG A 40 4.62 -0.02 14.95
N TYR A 41 3.82 -0.59 15.84
CA TYR A 41 3.89 -2.01 16.20
C TYR A 41 3.59 -2.89 14.98
N TRP A 42 2.55 -2.58 14.19
CA TRP A 42 2.24 -3.28 12.93
C TRP A 42 3.42 -3.32 11.96
N HIS A 43 4.09 -2.18 11.75
CA HIS A 43 5.32 -2.15 10.94
C HIS A 43 6.46 -2.99 11.58
N GLN A 44 6.57 -3.05 12.91
CA GLN A 44 7.60 -3.86 13.55
C GLN A 44 7.33 -5.37 13.43
N THR A 45 6.09 -5.79 13.66
CA THR A 45 5.66 -7.18 13.60
C THR A 45 5.36 -7.66 12.18
N GLN A 46 5.36 -6.74 11.21
CA GLN A 46 4.98 -7.02 9.83
C GLN A 46 3.57 -7.63 9.74
N THR A 47 2.65 -7.11 10.56
CA THR A 47 1.24 -7.51 10.60
C THR A 47 0.34 -6.35 10.16
N CYS A 48 -0.91 -6.65 9.79
CA CYS A 48 -1.85 -5.66 9.24
C CYS A 48 -1.23 -4.91 8.04
N VAL A 49 -1.45 -3.60 7.93
CA VAL A 49 -0.83 -2.73 6.91
C VAL A 49 0.68 -2.53 7.07
N GLY A 50 1.29 -3.09 8.12
CA GLY A 50 2.71 -2.93 8.44
C GLY A 50 3.68 -3.27 7.30
N PRO A 51 3.50 -4.36 6.53
CA PRO A 51 4.35 -4.71 5.38
C PRO A 51 4.25 -3.74 4.19
N LEU A 52 3.15 -2.98 4.09
CA LEU A 52 2.91 -2.02 3.02
C LEU A 52 3.55 -0.65 3.31
N MET A 53 3.96 -0.44 4.57
CA MET A 53 4.63 0.78 5.00
C MET A 53 6.12 0.69 4.67
N PHE A 54 6.67 1.75 4.07
CA PHE A 54 8.08 1.88 3.75
C PHE A 54 8.70 3.09 4.46
N ARG A 55 10.02 3.02 4.66
CA ARG A 55 10.78 4.09 5.32
C ARG A 55 11.17 5.18 4.32
N VAL A 56 10.78 6.41 4.64
CA VAL A 56 11.23 7.65 3.99
C VAL A 56 12.00 8.45 5.04
N GLY A 57 13.32 8.22 5.10
CA GLY A 57 14.17 8.76 6.16
C GLY A 57 13.74 8.24 7.54
N LYS A 58 13.47 9.15 8.49
CA LYS A 58 12.97 8.80 9.83
C LYS A 58 11.48 8.50 9.90
N HIS A 59 10.75 8.73 8.80
CA HIS A 59 9.29 8.64 8.76
C HIS A 59 8.84 7.37 8.05
N LEU A 60 7.76 6.77 8.52
CA LEU A 60 7.08 5.70 7.80
C LEU A 60 5.99 6.31 6.92
N ARG A 61 5.93 5.84 5.68
CA ARG A 61 4.93 6.24 4.69
C ARG A 61 4.32 5.01 4.05
N ALA A 62 3.06 5.12 3.66
CA ALA A 62 2.39 4.13 2.83
C ALA A 62 1.65 4.84 1.68
N ARG A 63 1.35 4.11 0.61
CA ARG A 63 0.48 4.62 -0.45
C ARG A 63 -0.95 4.25 -0.08
N TRP A 64 -1.87 5.22 -0.15
CA TRP A 64 -3.28 4.97 0.13
C TRP A 64 -3.89 3.88 -0.75
N ASP A 65 -3.42 3.76 -1.99
CA ASP A 65 -3.86 2.72 -2.93
C ASP A 65 -3.55 1.30 -2.43
N ASP A 66 -2.35 1.10 -1.88
CA ASP A 66 -1.95 -0.19 -1.30
C ASP A 66 -2.76 -0.51 -0.03
N ILE A 67 -3.11 0.51 0.75
CA ILE A 67 -3.93 0.39 1.96
C ILE A 67 -5.38 -0.01 1.60
N ASP A 68 -5.98 0.67 0.64
CA ASP A 68 -7.34 0.38 0.15
C ASP A 68 -7.42 -1.04 -0.44
N ALA A 69 -6.43 -1.43 -1.25
CA ALA A 69 -6.32 -2.77 -1.79
C ALA A 69 -6.17 -3.84 -0.68
N TYR A 70 -5.42 -3.53 0.38
CA TYR A 70 -5.29 -4.41 1.54
C TYR A 70 -6.61 -4.54 2.29
N ASP A 71 -7.31 -3.45 2.56
CA ASP A 71 -8.58 -3.48 3.26
C ASP A 71 -9.66 -4.23 2.44
N ALA A 72 -9.66 -4.07 1.12
CA ALA A 72 -10.50 -4.83 0.20
C ALA A 72 -10.18 -6.34 0.24
N ASP A 73 -8.90 -6.71 0.29
CA ASP A 73 -8.47 -8.10 0.45
C ASP A 73 -8.85 -8.70 1.82
N GLN A 74 -8.69 -7.92 2.90
CA GLN A 74 -9.09 -8.34 4.25
C GLN A 74 -10.60 -8.54 4.35
N ALA A 75 -11.39 -7.61 3.81
CA ALA A 75 -12.84 -7.71 3.76
C ALA A 75 -13.31 -8.85 2.84
N GLY A 76 -12.55 -9.15 1.78
CA GLY A 76 -12.89 -10.12 0.76
C GLY A 76 -12.53 -11.58 1.06
N GLY A 77 -11.53 -11.89 1.90
CA GLY A 77 -11.06 -13.28 1.89
C GLY A 77 -10.02 -13.77 2.89
N ARG A 78 -9.68 -13.03 3.94
CA ARG A 78 -8.76 -13.55 4.99
C ARG A 78 -9.43 -14.04 6.28
N ASN A 79 -10.71 -13.73 6.48
CA ASN A 79 -11.53 -14.23 7.61
C ASN A 79 -12.82 -14.96 7.19
N ALA A 80 -12.94 -15.34 5.92
CA ALA A 80 -13.96 -16.28 5.46
C ALA A 80 -13.31 -17.66 5.28
N ALA A 81 -12.86 -18.26 6.38
CA ALA A 81 -12.42 -19.66 6.46
C ALA A 81 -12.72 -20.22 7.85
#